data_AF-A0A9D6QRP2-F1
#
_entry.id   AF-A0A9D6QRP2-F1
#
_cell.length_a   1.000
_cell.length_b   1.000
_cell.length_c   1.000
_cell.angle_alpha   90.00
_cell.angle_beta   90.00
_cell.angle_gamma   90.00
#
_symmetry.space_group_name_H-M   'P 1'
#
loop_
_entity.id
_entity.type
_entity.pdbx_description
1 polymer ?
#
loop_
_entity_poly.entity_id
_entity_poly.type
_entity_poly.pdbx_seq_one_letter_code
_entity_poly.pdbx_strand_id
1 'polypeptide(L)'
;MITDLKTKPDFRAPTTAKKLPRAVADGRGGIIIAVGEVAGSPEHVFRALTTNEVEQWWKYPGVYHQKDWKADVRVCGPWSVTVELADGKLVHAWGEFCELNFPNKIVMTRRFDAHPFLGDRETTITYRLESSPHGTLVTVRDEGFIGRSEAAYGNAEIWGKVLGWLDTFLSKQ
;
A
#
# COMPACT_ATOMS: atom_id res chain seq x y z
N MET A 1 21.27 42.44 -23.51
CA MET A 1 20.89 41.47 -22.47
C MET A 1 19.39 41.24 -22.59
N ILE A 2 18.99 40.15 -23.24
CA ILE A 2 17.58 39.75 -23.34
C ILE A 2 17.40 38.69 -22.27
N THR A 3 16.70 39.04 -21.21
CA THR A 3 16.36 38.12 -20.13
C THR A 3 15.36 37.13 -20.69
N ASP A 4 15.79 35.89 -20.84
CA ASP A 4 14.97 34.77 -21.29
C ASP A 4 13.89 34.50 -20.21
N LEU A 5 12.71 35.10 -20.42
CA LEU A 5 11.50 34.80 -19.66
C LEU A 5 11.11 33.38 -20.03
N LYS A 6 11.62 32.40 -19.27
CA LYS A 6 11.12 31.03 -19.29
C LYS A 6 9.62 31.06 -19.02
N THR A 7 8.83 31.03 -20.09
CA THR A 7 7.40 30.77 -20.05
C THR A 7 7.21 29.49 -19.25
N LYS A 8 6.64 29.61 -18.05
CA LYS A 8 6.19 28.44 -17.31
C LYS A 8 5.24 27.68 -18.24
N PRO A 9 5.41 26.36 -18.41
CA PRO A 9 4.40 25.56 -19.09
C PRO A 9 3.04 25.80 -18.43
N ASP A 10 1.94 25.61 -19.19
CA ASP A 10 0.56 25.75 -18.70
C ASP A 10 0.44 25.17 -17.28
N PHE A 11 -0.14 25.90 -16.33
CA PHE A 11 -0.28 25.42 -14.95
C PHE A 11 -1.15 24.15 -14.83
N ARG A 12 -1.89 23.81 -15.89
CA ARG A 12 -2.64 22.55 -16.04
C ARG A 12 -1.78 21.42 -16.61
N ALA A 13 -0.61 21.71 -17.17
CA ALA A 13 0.28 20.70 -17.71
C ALA A 13 0.76 19.78 -16.57
N PRO A 14 0.71 18.45 -16.76
CA PRO A 14 1.15 17.53 -15.73
C PRO A 14 2.66 17.66 -15.53
N THR A 15 3.07 17.76 -14.26
CA THR A 15 4.48 17.57 -13.90
C THR A 15 4.86 16.12 -14.15
N THR A 16 5.92 15.89 -14.92
CA THR A 16 6.40 14.55 -15.28
C THR A 16 7.38 13.97 -14.26
N ALA A 17 7.81 14.75 -13.26
CA ALA A 17 8.69 14.28 -12.20
C ALA A 17 7.96 13.29 -11.27
N LYS A 18 8.68 12.24 -10.85
CA LYS A 18 8.21 11.27 -9.86
C LYS A 18 7.79 12.00 -8.59
N LYS A 19 6.57 11.74 -8.13
CA LYS A 19 6.06 12.32 -6.87
C LYS A 19 6.28 11.34 -5.72
N LEU A 20 6.50 11.90 -4.53
CA LEU A 20 6.50 11.08 -3.31
C LEU A 20 5.13 10.41 -3.14
N PRO A 21 5.09 9.16 -2.63
CA PRO A 21 3.85 8.53 -2.28
C PRO A 21 3.06 9.36 -1.27
N ARG A 22 1.74 9.35 -1.41
CA ARG A 22 0.84 10.13 -0.56
C ARG A 22 -0.42 9.32 -0.28
N ALA A 23 -1.05 9.62 0.84
CA ALA A 23 -2.33 9.04 1.21
C ALA A 23 -3.27 10.10 1.77
N VAL A 24 -4.57 9.87 1.61
CA VAL A 24 -5.64 10.69 2.17
C VAL A 24 -6.72 9.76 2.72
N ALA A 25 -7.28 10.11 3.87
CA ALA A 25 -8.44 9.43 4.43
C ALA A 25 -9.68 10.33 4.34
N ASP A 26 -10.77 9.77 3.81
CA ASP A 26 -12.11 10.23 4.13
C ASP A 26 -12.55 9.52 5.41
N GLY A 27 -12.29 10.15 6.56
CA GLY A 27 -12.61 9.58 7.87
C GLY A 27 -14.12 9.37 8.10
N ARG A 28 -14.99 10.09 7.39
CA ARG A 28 -16.44 9.91 7.48
C ARG A 28 -16.91 8.78 6.57
N GLY A 29 -16.42 8.75 5.33
CA GLY A 29 -16.68 7.68 4.36
C GLY A 29 -16.02 6.36 4.74
N GLY A 30 -15.03 6.38 5.63
CA GLY A 30 -14.32 5.18 6.08
C GLY A 30 -13.42 4.59 4.99
N ILE A 31 -12.83 5.44 4.17
CA ILE A 31 -12.03 5.08 3.00
C ILE A 31 -10.69 5.79 3.06
N ILE A 32 -9.62 5.07 2.74
CA ILE A 32 -8.29 5.60 2.51
C ILE A 32 -7.95 5.43 1.04
N ILE A 33 -7.38 6.46 0.42
CA ILE A 33 -6.76 6.38 -0.90
C ILE A 33 -5.27 6.71 -0.76
N ALA A 34 -4.41 5.80 -1.18
CA ALA A 34 -2.98 6.05 -1.29
C ALA A 34 -2.49 5.87 -2.72
N VAL A 35 -1.55 6.69 -3.14
CA VAL A 35 -1.01 6.70 -4.50
C VAL A 35 0.49 6.93 -4.46
N GLY A 36 1.25 6.14 -5.21
CA GLY A 36 2.69 6.28 -5.36
C GLY A 36 3.20 5.60 -6.63
N GLU A 37 4.21 6.19 -7.26
CA GLU A 37 4.96 5.52 -8.33
C GLU A 37 6.13 4.75 -7.70
N VAL A 38 6.20 3.46 -7.98
CA VAL A 38 7.26 2.56 -7.48
C VAL A 38 8.08 2.02 -8.65
N ALA A 39 9.36 1.73 -8.42
CA ALA A 39 10.22 1.08 -9.42
C ALA A 39 9.69 -0.31 -9.83
N GLY A 40 10.11 -0.78 -11.01
CA GLY A 40 9.74 -2.09 -11.54
C GLY A 40 8.41 -2.12 -12.30
N SER A 41 8.15 -3.24 -12.96
CA SER A 41 6.93 -3.46 -13.76
C SER A 41 5.75 -3.88 -12.87
N PRO A 42 4.50 -3.77 -13.36
CA PRO A 42 3.33 -4.22 -12.61
C PRO A 42 3.42 -5.67 -12.13
N GLU A 43 4.07 -6.55 -12.89
CA GLU A 43 4.31 -7.95 -12.53
C GLU A 43 5.21 -8.07 -11.29
N HIS A 44 6.27 -7.27 -11.21
CA HIS A 44 7.15 -7.23 -10.03
C HIS A 44 6.41 -6.70 -8.81
N VAL A 45 5.60 -5.65 -8.98
CA VAL A 45 4.79 -5.10 -7.88
C VAL A 45 3.74 -6.11 -7.41
N PHE A 46 3.04 -6.77 -8.33
CA PHE A 46 2.05 -7.80 -8.01
C PHE A 46 2.69 -8.93 -7.20
N ARG A 47 3.86 -9.42 -7.62
CA ARG A 47 4.61 -10.44 -6.89
C ARG A 47 4.99 -9.96 -5.49
N ALA A 48 5.59 -8.77 -5.38
CA ALA A 48 6.03 -8.19 -4.12
C ALA A 48 4.90 -7.99 -3.09
N LEU A 49 3.64 -7.86 -3.54
CA LEU A 49 2.44 -7.71 -2.71
C LEU A 49 1.75 -9.03 -2.35
N THR A 50 2.05 -10.14 -3.05
CA THR A 50 1.30 -11.40 -2.92
C THR A 50 2.15 -12.57 -2.42
N THR A 51 3.48 -12.43 -2.42
CA THR A 51 4.42 -13.46 -1.95
C THR A 51 5.09 -13.06 -0.63
N ASN A 52 5.93 -13.96 -0.11
CA ASN A 52 6.75 -13.70 1.07
C ASN A 52 7.80 -12.59 0.88
N GLU A 53 7.91 -11.99 -0.32
CA GLU A 53 8.66 -10.74 -0.50
C GLU A 53 8.16 -9.62 0.42
N VAL A 54 6.88 -9.64 0.83
CA VAL A 54 6.30 -8.72 1.83
C VAL A 54 7.16 -8.62 3.10
N GLU A 55 7.72 -9.74 3.58
CA GLU A 55 8.57 -9.78 4.78
C GLU A 55 9.86 -8.97 4.62
N GLN A 56 10.33 -8.78 3.39
CA GLN A 56 11.62 -8.12 3.12
C GLN A 56 11.49 -6.60 3.15
N TRP A 57 10.33 -6.06 2.76
CA TRP A 57 10.13 -4.64 2.51
C TRP A 57 9.07 -3.96 3.39
N TRP A 58 8.01 -4.65 3.81
CA TRP A 58 6.94 -4.03 4.59
C TRP A 58 7.32 -3.98 6.08
N LYS A 59 8.26 -3.11 6.41
CA LYS A 59 8.76 -2.93 7.78
C LYS A 59 8.88 -1.46 8.13
N TYR A 60 8.54 -1.14 9.37
CA TYR A 60 8.82 0.14 9.98
C TYR A 60 9.96 -0.05 10.99
N PRO A 61 11.21 0.32 10.64
CA PRO A 61 12.36 0.18 11.52
C PRO A 61 12.11 0.79 12.90
N GLY A 62 12.38 0.02 13.96
CA GLY A 62 12.15 0.43 15.35
C GLY A 62 10.69 0.40 15.80
N VAL A 63 9.74 -0.01 14.94
CA VAL A 63 8.31 -0.07 15.26
C VAL A 63 7.71 -1.46 15.02
N TYR A 64 7.78 -1.99 13.79
CA TYR A 64 7.32 -3.34 13.49
C TYR A 64 7.94 -3.91 12.21
N HIS A 65 7.89 -5.23 12.05
CA HIS A 65 8.18 -5.92 10.79
C HIS A 65 7.23 -7.11 10.56
N GLN A 66 7.11 -7.53 9.30
CA GLN A 66 6.30 -8.69 8.89
C GLN A 66 7.16 -9.96 8.88
N LYS A 67 6.60 -11.08 9.31
CA LYS A 67 7.20 -12.41 9.22
C LYS A 67 6.13 -13.49 9.01
N ASP A 68 6.55 -14.70 8.64
CA ASP A 68 5.67 -15.86 8.49
C ASP A 68 4.52 -15.64 7.49
N TRP A 69 4.78 -14.93 6.39
CA TRP A 69 3.83 -14.72 5.30
C TRP A 69 3.45 -16.05 4.65
N LYS A 70 2.15 -16.29 4.54
CA LYS A 70 1.57 -17.45 3.86
C LYS A 70 0.43 -16.97 2.98
N ALA A 71 0.37 -17.46 1.75
CA ALA A 71 -0.66 -17.07 0.80
C ALA A 71 -0.95 -18.21 -0.19
N ASP A 72 -2.23 -18.50 -0.40
CA ASP A 72 -2.72 -19.28 -1.53
C ASP A 72 -3.19 -18.28 -2.60
N VAL A 73 -2.33 -17.96 -3.57
CA VAL A 73 -2.54 -16.85 -4.52
C VAL A 73 -3.53 -17.24 -5.63
N ARG A 74 -4.79 -17.32 -5.25
CA ARG A 74 -5.96 -17.53 -6.14
C ARG A 74 -7.17 -16.81 -5.55
N VAL A 75 -8.21 -16.63 -6.35
CA VAL A 75 -9.49 -16.10 -5.83
C VAL A 75 -10.04 -17.04 -4.75
N CYS A 76 -10.53 -16.44 -3.66
CA CYS A 76 -10.92 -17.11 -2.41
C CYS A 76 -9.77 -17.90 -1.74
N GLY A 77 -8.53 -17.60 -2.08
CA GLY A 77 -7.36 -18.17 -1.43
C GLY A 77 -7.02 -17.38 -0.15
N PRO A 78 -6.77 -18.05 0.98
CA PRO A 78 -6.41 -17.36 2.22
C PRO A 78 -4.99 -16.81 2.19
N TRP A 79 -4.75 -15.76 2.96
CA TRP A 79 -3.43 -15.26 3.29
C TRP A 79 -3.32 -14.91 4.77
N SER A 80 -2.12 -14.97 5.33
CA SER A 80 -1.82 -14.60 6.71
C SER A 80 -0.40 -14.11 6.86
N VAL A 81 -0.18 -13.27 7.87
CA VAL A 81 1.15 -12.78 8.27
C VAL A 81 1.19 -12.50 9.76
N THR A 82 2.36 -12.62 10.36
CA THR A 82 2.63 -12.20 11.72
C THR A 82 3.35 -10.85 11.71
N VAL A 83 2.78 -9.87 12.38
CA VAL A 83 3.41 -8.57 12.64
C VAL A 83 4.12 -8.65 13.99
N GLU A 84 5.43 -8.50 13.99
CA GLU A 84 6.22 -8.41 15.22
C GLU A 84 6.51 -6.93 15.54
N LEU A 85 6.04 -6.49 16.72
CA LEU A 85 6.24 -5.14 17.24
C LEU A 85 7.61 -5.02 17.94
N ALA A 86 8.09 -3.79 18.12
CA ALA A 86 9.38 -3.51 18.73
C ALA A 86 9.54 -4.01 20.19
N ASP A 87 8.43 -4.23 20.90
CA ASP A 87 8.39 -4.80 22.25
C ASP A 87 8.34 -6.34 22.26
N GLY A 88 8.43 -6.98 21.09
CA GLY A 88 8.35 -8.43 20.92
C GLY A 88 6.92 -8.98 20.87
N LYS A 89 5.90 -8.14 21.03
CA LYS A 89 4.50 -8.57 20.89
C LYS A 89 4.22 -8.97 19.44
N LEU A 90 3.49 -10.07 19.29
CA LEU A 90 3.03 -10.57 17.99
C LEU A 90 1.56 -10.21 17.78
N VAL A 91 1.24 -9.76 16.57
CA VAL A 91 -0.13 -9.50 16.12
C VAL A 91 -0.32 -10.25 14.80
N HIS A 92 -1.30 -11.14 14.73
CA HIS A 92 -1.59 -11.83 13.47
C HIS A 92 -2.56 -11.00 12.63
N ALA A 93 -2.29 -10.97 11.33
CA ALA A 93 -3.18 -10.41 10.32
C ALA A 93 -3.48 -11.47 9.26
N TRP A 94 -4.72 -11.50 8.77
CA TRP A 94 -5.16 -12.49 7.78
C TRP A 94 -6.30 -11.97 6.94
N GLY A 95 -6.59 -12.68 5.86
CA GLY A 95 -7.74 -12.45 5.01
C GLY A 95 -7.76 -13.40 3.82
N GLU A 96 -8.44 -12.99 2.76
CA GLU A 96 -8.58 -13.77 1.54
C GLU A 96 -8.42 -12.87 0.30
N PHE A 97 -7.86 -13.41 -0.78
CA PHE A 97 -7.84 -12.73 -2.08
C PHE A 97 -9.24 -12.79 -2.72
N CYS A 98 -9.95 -11.68 -2.73
CA CYS A 98 -11.32 -11.57 -3.26
C CYS A 98 -11.34 -11.46 -4.79
N GLU A 99 -10.34 -10.80 -5.38
CA GLU A 99 -10.20 -10.64 -6.83
C GLU A 99 -8.72 -10.54 -7.18
N LEU A 100 -8.30 -11.26 -8.22
CA LEU A 100 -6.96 -11.18 -8.78
C LEU A 100 -7.08 -11.04 -10.30
N ASN A 101 -6.53 -9.96 -10.83
CA ASN A 101 -6.34 -9.78 -12.26
C ASN A 101 -4.88 -9.46 -12.48
N PHE A 102 -4.09 -10.50 -12.78
CA PHE A 102 -2.65 -10.35 -12.95
C PHE A 102 -2.35 -9.60 -14.26
N PRO A 103 -1.44 -8.61 -14.25
CA PRO A 103 -0.74 -8.03 -13.09
C PRO A 103 -1.40 -6.76 -12.54
N ASN A 104 -2.58 -6.37 -13.02
CA ASN A 104 -3.11 -5.02 -12.83
C ASN A 104 -3.92 -4.79 -11.55
N LYS A 105 -4.42 -5.83 -10.88
CA LYS A 105 -5.33 -5.66 -9.74
C LYS A 105 -5.25 -6.78 -8.72
N ILE A 106 -5.27 -6.39 -7.45
CA ILE A 106 -5.40 -7.28 -6.29
C ILE A 106 -6.49 -6.70 -5.39
N VAL A 107 -7.47 -7.51 -5.00
CA VAL A 107 -8.43 -7.17 -3.94
C VAL A 107 -8.29 -8.23 -2.86
N MET A 108 -8.08 -7.81 -1.61
CA MET A 108 -7.96 -8.70 -0.47
C MET A 108 -8.69 -8.15 0.75
N THR A 109 -9.25 -9.02 1.57
CA THR A 109 -9.68 -8.64 2.92
C THR A 109 -8.49 -8.64 3.88
N ARG A 110 -8.61 -7.91 4.99
CA ARG A 110 -7.65 -7.90 6.09
C ARG A 110 -8.35 -7.75 7.44
N ARG A 111 -8.01 -8.64 8.37
CA ARG A 111 -8.36 -8.62 9.80
C ARG A 111 -7.09 -8.69 10.66
N PHE A 112 -7.21 -8.33 11.93
CA PHE A 112 -6.16 -8.45 12.94
C PHE A 112 -6.74 -9.08 14.20
N ASP A 113 -5.90 -9.72 15.03
CA ASP A 113 -6.37 -10.32 16.30
C ASP A 113 -7.02 -9.29 17.24
N ALA A 114 -6.43 -8.09 17.36
CA ALA A 114 -6.94 -7.03 18.22
C ALA A 114 -6.32 -5.67 17.85
N HIS A 115 -6.83 -5.02 16.79
CA HIS A 115 -6.36 -3.68 16.43
C HIS A 115 -6.94 -2.62 17.39
N PRO A 116 -6.14 -1.74 18.00
CA PRO A 116 -6.60 -0.85 19.09
C PRO A 116 -7.76 0.07 18.69
N PHE A 117 -7.78 0.53 17.44
CA PHE A 117 -8.81 1.45 16.92
C PHE A 117 -9.84 0.79 15.99
N LEU A 118 -9.64 -0.47 15.60
CA LEU A 118 -10.44 -1.14 14.57
C LEU A 118 -11.13 -2.41 15.12
N GLY A 119 -10.59 -3.00 16.19
CA GLY A 119 -11.04 -4.25 16.77
C GLY A 119 -10.69 -5.43 15.87
N ASP A 120 -11.67 -6.32 15.69
CA ASP A 120 -11.68 -7.49 14.82
C ASP A 120 -12.29 -7.21 13.44
N ARG A 121 -12.63 -5.94 13.17
CA ARG A 121 -13.34 -5.56 11.95
C ARG A 121 -12.49 -5.83 10.70
N GLU A 122 -13.13 -6.46 9.73
CA GLU A 122 -12.56 -6.67 8.41
C GLU A 122 -12.51 -5.38 7.59
N THR A 123 -11.37 -5.18 6.94
CA THR A 123 -11.14 -4.15 5.92
C THR A 123 -10.93 -4.79 4.56
N THR A 124 -11.12 -4.03 3.50
CA THR A 124 -10.85 -4.47 2.12
C THR A 124 -9.83 -3.54 1.49
N ILE A 125 -8.74 -4.12 0.99
CA ILE A 125 -7.68 -3.41 0.29
C ILE A 125 -7.76 -3.76 -1.19
N THR A 126 -7.91 -2.74 -2.03
CA THR A 126 -7.80 -2.84 -3.48
C THR A 126 -6.52 -2.15 -3.95
N TYR A 127 -5.64 -2.89 -4.60
CA TYR A 127 -4.50 -2.38 -5.34
C TYR A 127 -4.84 -2.31 -6.82
N ARG A 128 -4.53 -1.19 -7.46
CA ARG A 128 -4.46 -1.05 -8.93
C ARG A 128 -3.04 -0.73 -9.34
N LEU A 129 -2.56 -1.45 -10.35
CA LEU A 129 -1.19 -1.41 -10.83
C LEU A 129 -1.19 -1.04 -12.31
N GLU A 130 -0.68 0.15 -12.61
CA GLU A 130 -0.63 0.72 -13.95
C GLU A 130 0.81 1.07 -14.31
N SER A 131 1.25 0.77 -15.54
CA SER A 131 2.57 1.20 -16.00
C SER A 131 2.68 2.73 -15.98
N SER A 132 3.85 3.22 -15.59
CA SER A 132 4.16 4.65 -15.53
C SER A 132 5.58 4.92 -16.06
N PRO A 133 5.93 6.17 -16.41
CA PRO A 133 7.31 6.51 -16.81
C PRO A 133 8.37 6.19 -15.74
N HIS A 134 7.97 6.06 -14.48
CA HIS A 134 8.85 5.80 -13.33
C HIS A 134 8.78 4.35 -12.82
N GLY A 135 8.13 3.45 -13.55
CA GLY A 135 7.88 2.06 -13.16
C GLY A 135 6.39 1.75 -13.14
N THR A 136 5.81 1.64 -11.96
CA THR A 136 4.40 1.31 -11.76
C THR A 136 3.71 2.33 -10.86
N LEU A 137 2.61 2.92 -11.33
CA LEU A 137 1.68 3.66 -10.49
C LEU A 137 0.84 2.67 -9.68
N VAL A 138 0.99 2.73 -8.37
CA VAL A 138 0.20 1.96 -7.41
C VAL A 138 -0.87 2.87 -6.83
N THR A 139 -2.13 2.48 -7.00
CA THR A 139 -3.27 3.09 -6.28
C THR A 139 -3.82 2.07 -5.30
N VAL A 140 -3.82 2.43 -4.02
CA VAL A 140 -4.43 1.66 -2.93
C VAL A 140 -5.74 2.31 -2.53
N ARG A 141 -6.79 1.51 -2.42
CA ARG A 141 -8.05 1.87 -1.77
C ARG A 141 -8.27 0.91 -0.62
N ASP A 142 -8.27 1.42 0.61
CA ASP A 142 -8.45 0.64 1.84
C ASP A 142 -9.76 1.08 2.51
N GLU A 143 -10.69 0.14 2.69
CA GLU A 143 -12.09 0.38 3.05
C GLU A 143 -12.49 -0.45 4.28
N GLY A 144 -13.57 -0.04 4.94
CA GLY A 144 -14.10 -0.74 6.11
C GLY A 144 -14.03 0.08 7.40
N PHE A 145 -13.69 1.38 7.31
CA PHE A 145 -13.48 2.24 8.47
C PHE A 145 -14.69 3.11 8.85
N ILE A 146 -15.90 2.83 8.34
CA ILE A 146 -17.09 3.62 8.67
C ILE A 146 -17.33 3.61 10.19
N GLY A 147 -17.38 4.80 10.81
CA GLY A 147 -17.49 4.93 12.28
C GLY A 147 -16.19 4.64 13.04
N ARG A 148 -15.05 4.54 12.36
CA ARG A 148 -13.71 4.29 12.89
C ARG A 148 -12.69 5.27 12.29
N SER A 149 -12.98 6.57 12.36
CA SER A 149 -12.20 7.62 11.70
C SER A 149 -10.74 7.69 12.18
N GLU A 150 -10.48 7.47 13.47
CA GLU A 150 -9.11 7.44 14.01
C GLU A 150 -8.27 6.33 13.36
N ALA A 151 -8.85 5.14 13.17
CA ALA A 151 -8.21 4.05 12.46
C ALA A 151 -7.94 4.42 10.99
N ALA A 152 -8.89 5.09 10.32
CA ALA A 152 -8.70 5.53 8.93
C ALA A 152 -7.53 6.53 8.80
N TYR A 153 -7.49 7.56 9.65
CA TYR A 153 -6.43 8.56 9.62
C TYR A 153 -5.06 7.96 9.95
N GLY A 154 -4.96 7.15 11.01
CA GLY A 154 -3.71 6.50 11.39
C GLY A 154 -3.18 5.55 10.31
N ASN A 155 -4.04 4.76 9.67
CA ASN A 155 -3.63 3.89 8.58
C ASN A 155 -3.20 4.68 7.33
N ALA A 156 -3.83 5.82 7.04
CA ALA A 156 -3.42 6.66 5.91
C ALA A 156 -1.98 7.19 6.06
N GLU A 157 -1.58 7.62 7.26
CA GLU A 157 -0.20 8.06 7.52
C GLU A 157 0.83 6.95 7.23
N ILE A 158 0.45 5.70 7.48
CA ILE A 158 1.31 4.53 7.23
C ILE A 158 1.34 4.18 5.75
N TRP A 159 0.22 4.23 5.03
CA TRP A 159 0.15 3.87 3.61
C TRP A 159 1.13 4.66 2.73
N GLY A 160 1.34 5.94 3.00
CA GLY A 160 2.37 6.73 2.30
C GLY A 160 3.78 6.15 2.49
N LYS A 161 4.10 5.69 3.70
CA LYS A 161 5.39 5.05 4.02
C LYS A 161 5.51 3.66 3.38
N VAL A 162 4.43 2.87 3.41
CA VAL A 162 4.36 1.53 2.80
C VAL A 162 4.76 1.56 1.33
N LEU A 163 4.18 2.48 0.56
CA LEU A 163 4.51 2.63 -0.85
C LEU A 163 5.97 3.10 -1.06
N GLY A 164 6.52 3.91 -0.16
CA GLY A 164 7.94 4.30 -0.20
C GLY A 164 8.90 3.15 0.11
N TRP A 165 8.54 2.25 1.04
CA TRP A 165 9.33 1.06 1.34
C TRP A 165 9.32 0.07 0.17
N LEU A 166 8.15 -0.11 -0.45
CA LEU A 166 7.99 -0.93 -1.65
C LEU A 166 8.87 -0.41 -2.80
N ASP A 167 8.84 0.90 -3.06
CA ASP A 167 9.70 1.56 -4.04
C ASP A 167 11.19 1.31 -3.77
N THR A 168 11.60 1.48 -2.51
CA THR A 168 12.99 1.27 -2.08
C THR A 168 13.45 -0.17 -2.29
N PHE A 169 12.56 -1.15 -2.08
CA PHE A 169 12.85 -2.56 -2.29
C PHE A 169 12.96 -2.90 -3.78
N LEU A 170 11.99 -2.46 -4.58
CA LEU A 170 11.97 -2.73 -6.02
C LEU A 170 13.08 -2.01 -6.78
N SER A 171 13.57 -0.88 -6.27
CA SER A 171 14.72 -0.16 -6.86
C SER A 171 16.06 -0.90 -6.71
N LYS A 172 16.11 -1.98 -5.92
CA LYS A 172 17.33 -2.77 -5.64
C LYS A 172 17.35 -4.13 -6.35
N GLN A 173 16.26 -4.51 -7.03
CA GLN A 173 16.17 -5.77 -7.77
C GLN A 173 16.73 -5.64 -9.18
#